data_AF-A0AAV4QNM7-F1
#
_entry.id   AF-A0AAV4QNM7-F1
#
_cell.length_a   1.000
_cell.length_b   1.000
_cell.length_c   1.000
_cell.angle_alpha   90.00
_cell.angle_beta   90.00
_cell.angle_gamma   90.00
#
_symmetry.space_group_name_H-M   'P 1'
#
loop_
_entity.id
_entity.type
_entity.pdbx_description
1 polymer ?
#
loop_
_entity_poly.entity_id
_entity_poly.type
_entity_poly.pdbx_seq_one_letter_code
_entity_poly.pdbx_strand_id
1 'polypeptide(L)'
;MAEQCDDVVRKEYDLKRDDSDDTPVDIELSLLSPDGSPLLAKQITSTTQSVFEFEEFAEKDDVLVKRKQEFLNNDTLTLRCRIWPAGKETEKSDLCVTQSELHPKSECFFLTVENFSSLKAGEKRSFDVDSKFDMLPPMDISLSLSDEGDDVRLEFLQNPKKQNSKKKLQL
;
A
#
# COMPACT_ATOMS: atom_id res chain seq x y z
N MET A 1 -18.46 2.40 19.92
CA MET A 1 -17.33 3.35 19.95
C MET A 1 -16.23 2.69 19.14
N ALA A 2 -15.95 3.19 17.94
CA ALA A 2 -14.96 2.61 17.05
C ALA A 2 -13.67 3.43 17.17
N GLU A 3 -12.61 2.75 17.58
CA GLU A 3 -11.25 3.31 17.64
C GLU A 3 -10.70 3.46 16.22
N GLN A 4 -10.07 4.59 15.98
CA GLN A 4 -9.67 5.09 14.68
C GLN A 4 -8.24 4.63 14.37
N CYS A 5 -8.10 3.64 13.49
CA CYS A 5 -6.80 3.26 12.92
C CYS A 5 -6.55 4.09 11.65
N ASP A 6 -5.95 5.26 11.82
CA ASP A 6 -5.27 5.98 10.76
C ASP A 6 -3.85 5.41 10.65
N ASP A 7 -3.65 4.39 9.82
CA ASP A 7 -2.31 3.88 9.48
C ASP A 7 -2.00 4.21 8.00
N VAL A 8 -1.60 5.45 7.80
CA VAL A 8 -0.66 5.80 6.75
C VAL A 8 0.70 5.36 7.29
N VAL A 9 1.39 4.46 6.59
CA VAL A 9 2.77 4.08 6.95
C VAL A 9 3.68 5.30 6.74
N ARG A 10 3.69 6.20 7.71
CA ARG A 10 4.74 7.20 7.92
C ARG A 10 5.89 6.46 8.59
N LYS A 11 6.89 6.05 7.81
CA LYS A 11 8.22 5.86 8.39
C LYS A 11 8.77 7.26 8.67
N GLU A 12 8.51 7.78 9.87
CA GLU A 12 9.25 8.92 10.40
C GLU A 12 10.70 8.48 10.60
N TYR A 13 11.60 9.04 9.80
CA TYR A 13 13.02 9.00 10.10
C TYR A 13 13.27 10.10 11.12
N ASP A 14 13.47 9.73 12.38
CA ASP A 14 13.89 10.66 13.43
C ASP A 14 15.39 10.96 13.25
N LEU A 15 15.69 11.74 12.21
CA LEU A 15 16.99 12.40 12.06
C LEU A 15 17.08 13.42 13.19
N LYS A 16 17.89 13.12 14.22
CA LYS A 16 18.14 14.02 15.36
C LYS A 16 18.35 15.45 14.84
N ARG A 17 17.37 16.31 15.13
CA ARG A 17 17.34 17.72 14.72
C ARG A 17 18.45 18.45 15.46
N ASP A 18 19.47 18.86 14.73
CA ASP A 18 20.32 19.98 15.14
C ASP A 18 19.60 21.24 14.66
N ASP A 19 19.28 22.17 15.57
CA ASP A 19 18.30 23.25 15.38
C ASP A 19 18.71 24.36 14.40
N SER A 20 19.63 24.09 13.48
CA SER A 20 20.04 25.06 12.46
C SER A 20 20.56 24.35 11.22
N ASP A 21 19.68 24.16 10.22
CA ASP A 21 19.77 24.81 8.90
C ASP A 21 18.71 24.18 7.98
N ASP A 22 17.84 25.00 7.38
CA ASP A 22 16.93 24.57 6.31
C ASP A 22 17.75 24.32 5.03
N THR A 23 18.62 23.31 5.09
CA THR A 23 19.48 22.99 3.96
C THR A 23 18.60 22.42 2.85
N PRO A 24 18.54 23.06 1.67
CA PRO A 24 17.81 22.50 0.55
C PRO A 24 18.46 21.18 0.13
N VAL A 25 17.62 20.20 -0.14
CA VAL A 25 18.00 18.88 -0.66
C VAL A 25 17.34 18.68 -2.02
N ASP A 26 18.09 18.13 -2.95
CA ASP A 26 17.56 17.60 -4.19
C ASP A 26 17.16 16.14 -3.97
N ILE A 27 15.98 15.81 -4.46
CA ILE A 27 15.37 14.49 -4.31
C ILE A 27 14.96 14.02 -5.69
N GLU A 28 15.41 12.84 -6.07
CA GLU A 28 14.98 12.16 -7.28
C GLU A 28 14.30 10.84 -6.94
N LEU A 29 13.11 10.64 -7.52
CA LEU A 29 12.39 9.38 -7.51
C LEU A 29 12.45 8.77 -8.90
N SER A 30 12.83 7.50 -8.99
CA SER A 30 12.92 6.76 -10.26
C SER A 30 12.22 5.40 -10.18
N LEU A 31 11.49 5.01 -11.23
CA LEU A 31 11.13 3.61 -11.49
C LEU A 31 12.24 2.97 -12.32
N LEU A 32 12.69 1.79 -11.90
CA LEU A 32 13.79 1.09 -12.55
C LEU A 32 13.29 -0.06 -13.42
N SER A 33 13.99 -0.31 -14.53
CA SER A 33 13.90 -1.56 -15.28
C SER A 33 14.58 -2.73 -14.53
N PRO A 34 14.37 -3.98 -14.97
CA PRO A 34 15.02 -5.16 -14.40
C PRO A 34 16.56 -5.11 -14.33
N ASP A 35 17.20 -4.35 -15.20
CA ASP A 35 18.66 -4.15 -15.22
C ASP A 35 19.13 -3.03 -14.26
N GLY A 36 18.21 -2.38 -13.56
CA GLY A 36 18.49 -1.27 -12.64
C GLY A 36 18.60 0.11 -13.30
N SER A 37 18.39 0.23 -14.62
CA SER A 37 18.38 1.51 -15.31
C SER A 37 17.07 2.28 -15.04
N PRO A 38 17.08 3.62 -14.93
CA PRO A 38 15.86 4.39 -14.71
C PRO A 38 15.01 4.47 -15.99
N LEU A 39 13.77 3.97 -15.94
CA LEU A 39 12.79 4.09 -17.01
C LEU A 39 11.96 5.37 -16.92
N LEU A 40 11.76 5.85 -15.69
CA LEU A 40 11.02 7.06 -15.39
C LEU A 40 11.67 7.69 -14.17
N ALA A 41 11.94 8.99 -14.22
CA ALA A 41 12.52 9.73 -13.12
C ALA A 41 11.90 11.12 -13.02
N LYS A 42 11.64 11.57 -11.79
CA LYS A 42 11.30 12.97 -11.49
C LYS A 42 12.21 13.45 -10.38
N GLN A 43 12.59 14.73 -10.46
CA GLN A 43 13.41 15.39 -9.47
C GLN A 43 12.69 16.62 -8.93
N ILE A 44 12.84 16.87 -7.64
CA ILE A 44 12.39 18.07 -6.96
C ILE A 44 13.49 18.57 -6.04
N THR A 45 13.46 19.86 -5.72
CA THR A 45 14.26 20.44 -4.63
C THR A 45 13.30 20.77 -3.49
N SER A 46 13.62 20.32 -2.28
CA SER A 46 12.81 20.50 -1.08
C SER A 46 13.69 20.93 0.08
N THR A 47 13.13 21.57 1.09
CA THR A 47 13.82 21.70 2.38
C THR A 47 13.59 20.44 3.20
N THR A 48 14.50 20.17 4.15
CA THR A 48 14.49 18.95 4.99
C THR A 48 13.29 18.85 5.93
N GLN A 49 12.51 19.92 6.07
CA GLN A 49 11.37 19.98 6.98
C GLN A 49 10.01 19.69 6.33
N SER A 50 9.94 19.49 5.01
CA SER A 50 8.67 19.24 4.31
C SER A 50 8.49 17.79 3.86
N VAL A 51 7.28 17.28 4.07
CA VAL A 51 6.77 16.11 3.33
C VAL A 51 6.64 16.53 1.87
N PHE A 52 7.13 15.70 0.96
CA PHE A 52 7.05 15.94 -0.48
C PHE A 52 6.29 14.82 -1.18
N GLU A 53 5.58 15.19 -2.23
CA GLU A 53 4.80 14.29 -3.06
C GLU A 53 5.18 14.48 -4.53
N PHE A 54 5.29 13.38 -5.26
CA PHE A 54 5.47 13.41 -6.71
C PHE A 54 4.11 13.25 -7.37
N GLU A 55 3.39 14.37 -7.55
CA GLU A 55 2.12 14.36 -8.27
C GLU A 55 2.31 13.79 -9.69
N GLU A 56 1.34 12.98 -10.10
CA GLU A 56 1.29 12.36 -11.43
C GLU A 56 2.62 11.68 -11.81
N PHE A 57 3.28 11.03 -10.84
CA PHE A 57 4.60 10.45 -11.07
C PHE A 57 4.60 9.47 -12.25
N ALA A 58 3.63 8.55 -12.27
CA ALA A 58 3.42 7.59 -13.34
C ALA A 58 1.93 7.26 -13.52
N GLU A 59 1.49 7.01 -14.75
CA GLU A 59 0.16 6.46 -15.01
C GLU A 59 0.15 4.96 -14.63
N LYS A 60 -0.73 4.59 -13.70
CA LYS A 60 -0.82 3.21 -13.19
C LYS A 60 -0.98 2.18 -14.29
N ASP A 61 -1.85 2.43 -15.27
CA ASP A 61 -2.12 1.50 -16.36
C ASP A 61 -0.94 1.40 -17.32
N ASP A 62 -0.16 2.47 -17.48
CA ASP A 62 1.08 2.41 -18.27
C ASP A 62 2.09 1.47 -17.61
N VAL A 63 2.31 1.62 -16.31
CA VAL A 63 3.31 0.83 -15.56
C VAL A 63 2.87 -0.63 -15.38
N LEU A 64 1.61 -0.88 -14.99
CA LEU A 64 1.14 -2.21 -14.57
C LEU A 64 0.53 -3.03 -15.70
N VAL A 65 0.11 -2.40 -16.81
CA VAL A 65 -0.59 -3.07 -17.91
C VAL A 65 0.17 -2.92 -19.22
N LYS A 66 0.36 -1.70 -19.72
CA LYS A 66 0.90 -1.46 -21.07
C LYS A 66 2.38 -1.86 -21.17
N ARG A 67 3.18 -1.41 -20.21
CA ARG A 67 4.64 -1.57 -20.16
C ARG A 67 5.08 -2.49 -19.01
N LYS A 68 4.19 -3.42 -18.62
CA LYS A 68 4.40 -4.32 -17.48
C LYS A 68 5.79 -4.96 -17.49
N GLN A 69 6.21 -5.51 -18.63
CA GLN A 69 7.49 -6.23 -18.76
C GLN A 69 8.72 -5.32 -18.64
N GLU A 70 8.57 -4.03 -18.92
CA GLU A 70 9.65 -3.06 -18.77
C GLU A 70 9.84 -2.67 -17.30
N PHE A 71 8.74 -2.51 -16.54
CA PHE A 71 8.78 -2.02 -15.17
C PHE A 71 8.82 -3.11 -14.08
N LEU A 72 8.30 -4.31 -14.37
CA LEU A 72 8.12 -5.37 -13.38
C LEU A 72 9.01 -6.58 -13.70
N ASN A 73 10.06 -6.76 -12.90
CA ASN A 73 10.87 -7.98 -12.91
C ASN A 73 10.26 -9.01 -11.96
N ASN A 74 9.84 -10.18 -12.45
CA ASN A 74 9.14 -11.19 -11.63
C ASN A 74 7.99 -10.59 -10.79
N ASP A 75 7.14 -9.79 -11.44
CA ASP A 75 6.04 -9.03 -10.80
C ASP A 75 6.47 -8.07 -9.68
N THR A 76 7.76 -7.72 -9.59
CA THR A 76 8.33 -6.79 -8.62
C THR A 76 8.64 -5.44 -9.28
N LEU A 77 8.03 -4.37 -8.75
CA LEU A 77 8.30 -3.00 -9.17
C LEU A 77 9.45 -2.44 -8.33
N THR A 78 10.51 -1.98 -8.97
CA THR A 78 11.66 -1.40 -8.25
C THR A 78 11.63 0.11 -8.37
N LEU A 79 11.68 0.78 -7.22
CA LEU A 79 11.75 2.23 -7.11
C LEU A 79 13.05 2.63 -6.42
N ARG A 80 13.67 3.70 -6.92
CA ARG A 80 14.90 4.28 -6.36
C ARG A 80 14.63 5.72 -5.95
N CYS A 81 14.90 6.01 -4.68
CA CYS A 81 14.96 7.37 -4.17
C CYS A 81 16.43 7.76 -3.99
N ARG A 82 16.84 8.89 -4.54
CA ARG A 82 18.17 9.48 -4.35
C ARG A 82 17.97 10.86 -3.73
N ILE A 83 18.67 11.14 -2.64
CA ILE A 83 18.61 12.41 -1.93
C ILE A 83 20.04 12.93 -1.80
N TRP A 84 20.27 14.20 -2.13
CA TRP A 84 21.58 14.83 -1.98
C TRP A 84 21.44 16.33 -1.63
N PRO A 85 22.46 16.96 -1.01
CA PRO A 85 22.44 18.39 -0.75
C PRO A 85 22.31 19.18 -2.06
N ALA A 86 21.38 20.14 -2.11
CA ALA A 86 21.19 20.94 -3.31
C ALA A 86 22.42 21.80 -3.62
N GLY A 87 22.72 21.98 -4.91
CA GLY A 87 23.82 22.84 -5.38
C GLY A 87 25.23 22.30 -5.14
N LYS A 88 25.40 21.07 -4.65
CA LYS A 88 26.70 20.39 -4.56
C LYS A 88 26.76 19.26 -5.58
N GLU A 89 27.76 19.29 -6.47
CA GLU A 89 28.11 18.12 -7.26
C GLU A 89 28.61 17.03 -6.32
N THR A 90 28.04 15.82 -6.42
CA THR A 90 28.39 14.70 -5.55
C THR A 90 29.74 14.12 -5.97
N GLU A 91 30.83 14.68 -5.44
CA GLU A 91 32.15 14.06 -5.54
C GLU A 91 32.18 12.77 -4.71
N LYS A 92 31.96 11.63 -5.39
CA LYS A 92 31.94 10.26 -4.83
C LYS A 92 30.92 10.08 -3.71
N SER A 93 29.80 9.45 -4.09
CA SER A 93 28.73 9.04 -3.18
C SER A 93 29.28 8.14 -2.07
N ASP A 94 29.32 8.63 -0.83
CA ASP A 94 29.16 7.78 0.35
C ASP A 94 27.74 7.21 0.29
N LEU A 95 27.60 6.14 -0.47
CA LEU A 95 26.32 5.56 -0.87
C LEU A 95 25.65 4.94 0.35
N CYS A 96 24.81 5.69 1.05
CA CYS A 96 23.92 5.14 2.07
C CYS A 96 22.76 4.42 1.37
N VAL A 97 22.93 3.12 1.13
CA VAL A 97 21.86 2.27 0.58
C VAL A 97 20.97 1.84 1.73
N THR A 98 19.71 2.28 1.72
CA THR A 98 18.67 1.71 2.57
C THR A 98 17.71 0.93 1.69
N GLN A 99 17.55 -0.36 1.97
CA GLN A 99 16.56 -1.20 1.31
C GLN A 99 15.33 -1.25 2.21
N SER A 100 14.21 -0.75 1.73
CA SER A 100 12.91 -0.98 2.36
C SER A 100 12.14 -1.99 1.53
N GLU A 101 11.82 -3.13 2.12
CA GLU A 101 10.86 -4.07 1.52
C GLU A 101 9.45 -3.48 1.68
N LEU A 102 8.82 -3.18 0.55
CA LEU A 102 7.40 -2.85 0.49
C LEU A 102 6.63 -4.19 0.43
N HIS A 103 6.21 -4.69 1.58
CA HIS A 103 5.20 -5.74 1.57
C HIS A 103 3.90 -5.20 0.99
N PRO A 104 3.14 -6.00 0.20
CA PRO A 104 1.78 -5.65 -0.17
C PRO A 104 1.05 -5.24 1.10
N LYS A 105 0.37 -4.09 1.09
CA LYS A 105 -0.42 -3.60 2.22
C LYS A 105 -1.37 -4.73 2.62
N SER A 106 -0.98 -5.48 3.65
CA SER A 106 -1.70 -6.66 4.10
C SER A 106 -2.75 -6.13 5.03
N GLU A 107 -3.97 -6.02 4.51
CA GLU A 107 -5.10 -5.54 5.30
C GLU A 107 -5.59 -6.69 6.16
N CYS A 108 -5.35 -6.57 7.46
CA CYS A 108 -5.89 -7.48 8.46
C CYS A 108 -7.26 -6.96 8.92
N PHE A 109 -8.29 -7.79 8.80
CA PHE A 109 -9.58 -7.55 9.45
C PHE A 109 -9.72 -8.47 10.65
N PHE A 110 -10.20 -7.93 11.76
CA PHE A 110 -10.56 -8.70 12.93
C PHE A 110 -12.07 -8.98 12.88
N LEU A 111 -12.44 -10.25 12.83
CA LEU A 111 -13.83 -10.68 12.86
C LEU A 111 -14.11 -11.41 14.17
N THR A 112 -14.92 -10.79 15.02
CA THR A 112 -15.42 -11.44 16.24
C THR A 112 -16.62 -12.31 15.90
N VAL A 113 -16.48 -13.63 16.04
CA VAL A 113 -17.60 -14.56 15.86
C VAL A 113 -18.24 -14.84 17.22
N GLU A 114 -19.33 -14.13 17.50
CA GLU A 114 -20.11 -14.37 18.72
C GLU A 114 -20.71 -15.78 18.71
N ASN A 115 -20.67 -16.42 19.87
CA ASN A 115 -21.21 -17.77 20.08
C ASN A 115 -20.68 -18.77 19.03
N PHE A 116 -19.37 -18.74 18.75
CA PHE A 116 -18.76 -19.70 17.83
C PHE A 116 -19.02 -21.16 18.26
N SER A 117 -19.01 -21.43 19.57
CA SER A 117 -19.28 -22.76 20.14
C SER A 117 -20.70 -23.27 19.90
N SER A 118 -21.64 -22.42 19.46
CA SER A 118 -23.00 -22.84 19.11
C SER A 118 -23.18 -23.19 17.63
N LEU A 119 -22.15 -22.98 16.80
CA LEU A 119 -22.18 -23.28 15.37
C LEU A 119 -22.26 -24.81 15.19
N LYS A 120 -23.25 -25.27 14.40
CA LYS A 120 -23.43 -26.71 14.14
C LYS A 120 -22.75 -27.13 12.83
N ALA A 121 -22.41 -28.41 12.73
CA ALA A 121 -21.98 -29.02 11.47
C ALA A 121 -23.02 -28.72 10.35
N GLY A 122 -22.54 -28.25 9.20
CA GLY A 122 -23.38 -27.82 8.08
C GLY A 122 -24.05 -26.45 8.25
N GLU A 123 -23.94 -25.78 9.41
CA GLU A 123 -24.41 -24.40 9.59
C GLU A 123 -23.40 -23.42 9.00
N LYS A 124 -23.89 -22.44 8.24
CA LYS A 124 -23.08 -21.40 7.61
C LYS A 124 -23.49 -20.02 8.14
N ARG A 125 -22.54 -19.26 8.67
CA ARG A 125 -22.71 -17.85 9.04
C ARG A 125 -21.94 -16.97 8.07
N SER A 126 -22.54 -15.85 7.67
CA SER A 126 -21.91 -14.87 6.77
C SER A 126 -21.78 -13.54 7.46
N PHE A 127 -20.66 -12.86 7.22
CA PHE A 127 -20.28 -11.60 7.82
C PHE A 127 -19.92 -10.62 6.72
N ASP A 128 -20.50 -9.43 6.80
CA ASP A 128 -20.18 -8.34 5.90
C ASP A 128 -18.85 -7.72 6.33
N VAL A 129 -17.89 -7.66 5.41
CA VAL A 129 -16.62 -6.95 5.64
C VAL A 129 -16.67 -5.66 4.83
N ASP A 130 -16.93 -4.56 5.54
CA ASP A 130 -16.73 -3.23 5.01
C ASP A 130 -15.23 -2.93 4.94
N SER A 131 -14.67 -2.93 3.73
CA SER A 131 -13.34 -2.37 3.53
C SER A 131 -13.41 -0.86 3.76
N LYS A 132 -12.54 -0.34 4.63
CA LYS A 132 -12.36 1.11 4.81
C LYS A 132 -11.70 1.78 3.60
N PHE A 133 -11.26 1.00 2.62
CA PHE A 133 -10.64 1.47 1.39
C PHE A 133 -11.64 1.38 0.24
N ASP A 134 -11.84 2.51 -0.45
CA ASP A 134 -12.71 2.63 -1.63
C ASP A 134 -12.26 1.77 -2.83
N MET A 135 -11.07 1.17 -2.75
CA MET A 135 -10.46 0.37 -3.81
C MET A 135 -10.80 -1.13 -3.77
N LEU A 136 -11.32 -1.64 -2.65
CA LEU A 136 -11.73 -3.04 -2.54
C LEU A 136 -13.26 -3.17 -2.70
N PRO A 137 -13.75 -4.15 -3.48
CA PRO A 137 -15.18 -4.41 -3.54
C PRO A 137 -15.65 -4.91 -2.16
N PRO A 138 -16.88 -4.59 -1.73
CA PRO A 138 -17.48 -5.20 -0.55
C PRO A 138 -17.41 -6.72 -0.63
N MET A 139 -16.93 -7.35 0.44
CA MET A 139 -16.79 -8.80 0.52
C MET A 139 -17.62 -9.34 1.68
N ASP A 140 -18.16 -10.53 1.47
CA ASP A 140 -18.83 -11.29 2.51
C ASP A 140 -17.90 -12.47 2.86
N ILE A 141 -17.55 -12.60 4.14
CA ILE A 141 -16.81 -13.76 4.64
C ILE A 141 -17.82 -14.73 5.19
N SER A 142 -17.72 -15.99 4.79
CA SER A 142 -18.58 -17.02 5.33
C SER A 142 -17.80 -18.11 6.04
N LEU A 143 -18.33 -18.49 7.20
CA LEU A 143 -17.77 -19.41 8.15
C LEU A 143 -18.72 -20.61 8.26
N SER A 144 -18.17 -21.82 8.16
CA SER A 144 -18.93 -23.06 8.37
C SER A 144 -18.05 -24.13 9.00
N LEU A 145 -18.66 -25.05 9.73
CA LEU A 145 -18.02 -26.28 10.18
C LEU A 145 -18.21 -27.38 9.14
N SER A 146 -17.20 -28.22 8.95
CA SER A 146 -17.35 -29.45 8.18
C SER A 146 -18.44 -30.36 8.78
N ASP A 147 -18.96 -31.27 7.96
CA ASP A 147 -19.97 -32.24 8.41
C ASP A 147 -19.44 -33.17 9.53
N GLU A 148 -18.12 -33.37 9.55
CA GLU A 148 -17.41 -34.13 10.58
C GLU A 148 -17.18 -33.29 11.85
N GLY A 149 -17.29 -31.95 11.76
CA GLY A 149 -17.18 -31.02 12.88
C GLY A 149 -15.76 -30.66 13.30
N ASP A 150 -14.74 -31.29 12.68
CA ASP A 150 -13.34 -31.12 13.06
C ASP A 150 -12.65 -29.96 12.32
N ASP A 151 -13.22 -29.48 11.21
CA ASP A 151 -12.64 -28.42 10.38
C ASP A 151 -13.52 -27.17 10.32
N VAL A 152 -12.86 -26.01 10.39
CA VAL A 152 -13.47 -24.71 10.10
C VAL A 152 -13.15 -24.30 8.68
N ARG A 153 -14.18 -24.01 7.89
CA ARG A 153 -14.06 -23.50 6.53
C ARG A 153 -14.38 -22.01 6.48
N LEU A 154 -13.50 -21.27 5.81
CA LEU A 154 -13.65 -19.86 5.53
C LEU A 154 -13.72 -19.67 4.01
N GLU A 155 -14.79 -19.04 3.53
CA GLU A 155 -14.94 -18.67 2.12
C GLU A 155 -15.10 -17.17 1.98
N PHE A 156 -14.39 -16.59 1.01
CA PHE A 156 -14.46 -15.18 0.66
C PHE A 156 -15.34 -15.02 -0.58
N LEU A 157 -16.45 -14.30 -0.44
CA LEU A 157 -17.39 -14.08 -1.53
C LEU A 157 -17.41 -12.58 -1.87
N GLN A 158 -17.14 -12.25 -3.14
CA GLN A 158 -17.33 -10.89 -3.62
C GLN A 158 -18.82 -10.66 -3.88
N ASN A 159 -19.37 -9.56 -3.35
CA ASN A 159 -20.78 -9.25 -3.53
C ASN A 159 -20.99 -8.10 -4.53
N PRO A 160 -21.14 -8.40 -5.85
CA PRO A 160 -21.22 -7.37 -6.89
C PRO A 160 -22.47 -6.48 -6.79
N LYS A 161 -23.50 -6.88 -6.01
CA LYS A 161 -24.75 -6.12 -5.88
C LYS A 161 -24.62 -4.90 -4.96
N LYS A 162 -23.68 -4.90 -4.00
CA LYS A 162 -23.41 -3.77 -3.10
C LYS A 162 -22.60 -2.63 -3.75
N GLN A 163 -22.03 -2.85 -4.95
CA GLN A 163 -21.34 -1.81 -5.72
C GLN A 163 -22.30 -0.77 -6.34
N ASN A 164 -23.56 -1.14 -6.58
CA ASN A 164 -24.53 -0.30 -7.28
C ASN A 164 -25.33 0.67 -6.39
N SER A 165 -25.28 0.49 -5.06
CA SER A 165 -25.96 1.40 -4.11
C SER A 165 -25.16 2.66 -3.80
N LYS A 166 -23.82 2.64 -3.91
CA LYS A 166 -22.97 3.83 -3.72
C LYS A 166 -23.00 4.83 -4.89
N LYS A 167 -23.56 4.47 -6.05
CA LYS A 167 -23.67 5.36 -7.22
C LYS A 167 -24.93 6.22 -7.27
N LYS A 168 -25.80 6.18 -6.25
CA LYS A 168 -27.10 6.88 -6.27
C LYS A 168 -27.21 7.94 -5.18
N LEU A 169 -26.34 8.95 -5.23
CA LEU A 169 -26.53 10.24 -4.53
C LEU A 169 -25.53 11.28 -5.07
N GLN A 170 -25.80 11.79 -6.27
CA GLN A 170 -25.47 13.17 -6.64
C GLN A 170 -26.55 13.65 -7.62
N LEU A 171 -27.41 14.55 -7.12
CA LEU A 171 -28.25 15.46 -7.88
C LEU A 171 -27.95 16.86 -7.32
#